data_AF-A0A7S0IQ44-F1
#
_entry.id   AF-A0A7S0IQ44-F1
#
_cell.length_a   1.000
_cell.length_b   1.000
_cell.length_c   1.000
_cell.angle_alpha   90.00
_cell.angle_beta   90.00
_cell.angle_gamma   90.00
#
_symmetry.space_group_name_H-M   'P 1'
#
loop_
_entity.id
_entity.type
_entity.pdbx_description
1 polymer ?
#
loop_
_entity_poly.entity_id
_entity_poly.type
_entity_poly.pdbx_seq_one_letter_code
_entity_poly.pdbx_strand_id
1 'polypeptide(L)'
;WHVEKVTDFAGMFQGADGLTDCNKAKMHSSFTSLTLSGTWPYDWSAFECSPPPFPPLRPPSPSPPGIFTNNAALKAAADAYCADASGAEATYGPIAHWDVSRITSMDYLFYGCSSFNGDL
;
A
#
# COMPACT_ATOMS: atom_id res chain seq x y z
N TRP A 1 -0.14 -4.79 -4.71
CA TRP A 1 -0.97 -3.89 -5.54
C TRP A 1 -0.49 -3.92 -6.99
N HIS A 2 -1.41 -3.76 -7.95
CA HIS A 2 -1.11 -3.60 -9.37
C HIS A 2 -0.91 -2.12 -9.70
N VAL A 3 0.35 -1.67 -9.68
CA VAL A 3 0.71 -0.25 -9.78
C VAL A 3 1.32 0.15 -11.12
N GLU A 4 1.25 -0.70 -12.13
CA GLU A 4 1.90 -0.50 -13.42
C GLU A 4 1.44 0.73 -14.21
N LYS A 5 0.29 1.30 -13.87
CA LYS A 5 -0.22 2.56 -14.46
C LYS A 5 0.05 3.79 -13.61
N VAL A 6 0.54 3.60 -12.38
CA VAL A 6 0.81 4.72 -11.48
C VAL A 6 2.07 5.42 -11.95
N THR A 7 1.95 6.73 -12.15
CA THR A 7 3.04 7.59 -12.61
C THR A 7 3.50 8.57 -11.53
N ASP A 8 2.76 8.68 -10.43
CA ASP A 8 3.05 9.61 -9.33
C ASP A 8 2.87 8.93 -7.97
N PHE A 9 3.94 8.91 -7.18
CA PHE A 9 3.98 8.42 -5.79
C PHE A 9 4.45 9.50 -4.81
N ALA A 10 4.48 10.77 -5.26
CA ALA A 10 5.04 11.87 -4.48
C ALA A 10 4.36 11.98 -3.11
N GLY A 11 5.17 11.94 -2.05
CA GLY A 11 4.68 12.09 -0.68
C GLY A 11 3.69 11.01 -0.21
N MET A 12 3.47 9.93 -0.98
CA MET A 12 2.51 8.86 -0.66
C MET A 12 2.60 8.39 0.81
N PHE A 13 3.81 8.26 1.35
CA PHE A 13 4.09 7.80 2.72
C PHE A 13 4.74 8.88 3.60
N GLN A 14 4.69 10.15 3.20
CA GLN A 14 5.26 11.22 4.01
C GLN A 14 4.47 11.34 5.33
N GLY A 15 5.17 11.16 6.46
CA GLY A 15 4.55 11.14 7.80
C GLY A 15 3.93 9.79 8.20
N ALA A 16 4.21 8.71 7.46
CA ALA A 16 3.82 7.35 7.83
C ALA A 16 4.87 6.68 8.73
N ASP A 17 5.01 7.19 9.96
CA ASP A 17 6.09 6.80 10.89
C ASP A 17 6.00 5.33 11.38
N GLY A 18 4.82 4.72 11.29
CA GLY A 18 4.56 3.33 11.66
C GLY A 18 5.12 2.30 10.67
N LEU A 19 5.63 2.72 9.51
CA LEU A 19 6.15 1.81 8.49
C LEU A 19 7.42 1.12 8.97
N THR A 20 7.29 -0.20 9.15
CA THR A 20 8.43 -1.07 9.43
C THR A 20 9.34 -1.22 8.21
N ASP A 21 10.63 -1.44 8.44
CA ASP A 21 11.62 -1.66 7.37
C ASP A 21 11.27 -2.89 6.53
N CYS A 22 10.65 -3.90 7.12
CA CYS A 22 10.14 -5.06 6.39
C CYS A 22 9.05 -4.67 5.36
N ASN A 23 8.04 -3.88 5.74
CA ASN A 23 7.02 -3.45 4.79
C ASN A 23 7.59 -2.48 3.74
N LYS A 24 8.54 -1.61 4.11
CA LYS A 24 9.29 -0.79 3.15
C LYS A 24 10.02 -1.65 2.11
N ALA A 25 10.73 -2.68 2.55
CA ALA A 25 11.46 -3.61 1.67
C ALA A 25 10.53 -4.31 0.67
N LYS A 26 9.39 -4.82 1.14
CA LYS A 26 8.39 -5.47 0.28
C LYS A 26 7.83 -4.52 -0.78
N MET A 27 7.41 -3.32 -0.36
CA MET A 27 6.91 -2.30 -1.28
C MET A 27 7.97 -1.89 -2.30
N HIS A 28 9.22 -1.69 -1.86
CA HIS A 28 10.32 -1.34 -2.75
C HIS A 28 10.56 -2.42 -3.81
N SER A 29 10.63 -3.69 -3.40
CA SER A 29 10.81 -4.82 -4.32
C SER A 29 9.66 -4.96 -5.31
N SER A 30 8.43 -4.71 -4.88
CA SER A 30 7.23 -4.84 -5.70
C SER A 30 7.10 -3.66 -6.68
N PHE A 31 7.12 -2.43 -6.18
CA PHE A 31 6.76 -1.25 -6.96
C PHE A 31 7.90 -0.80 -7.88
N THR A 32 9.16 -0.99 -7.50
CA THR A 32 10.29 -0.68 -8.40
C THR A 32 10.28 -1.57 -9.65
N SER A 33 9.81 -2.82 -9.54
CA SER A 33 9.71 -3.73 -10.69
C SER A 33 8.49 -3.47 -11.58
N LEU A 34 7.41 -2.91 -11.02
CA LEU A 34 6.14 -2.73 -11.71
C LEU A 34 5.99 -1.33 -12.33
N THR A 35 6.76 -0.34 -11.87
CA THR A 35 6.65 1.05 -12.32
C THR A 35 7.75 1.42 -13.31
N LEU A 36 7.58 2.53 -14.03
CA LEU A 36 8.62 3.07 -14.89
C LEU A 36 9.83 3.51 -14.04
N SER A 37 11.03 3.37 -14.61
CA SER A 37 12.27 3.79 -13.94
C SER A 37 12.20 5.27 -13.55
N GLY A 38 12.37 5.56 -12.26
CA GLY A 38 12.29 6.92 -11.70
C GLY A 38 10.91 7.34 -11.18
N THR A 39 9.88 6.51 -11.33
CA THR A 39 8.53 6.78 -10.81
C THR A 39 8.42 6.50 -9.30
N TRP A 40 9.10 5.48 -8.80
CA TRP A 40 9.18 5.18 -7.38
C TRP A 40 10.23 6.07 -6.68
N PRO A 41 9.85 7.00 -5.77
CA PRO A 41 10.76 8.03 -5.27
C PRO A 41 11.50 7.62 -3.99
N TYR A 42 11.20 6.46 -3.40
CA TYR A 42 11.75 6.05 -2.11
C TYR A 42 12.97 5.13 -2.28
N ASP A 43 14.12 5.55 -1.76
CA ASP A 43 15.32 4.72 -1.67
C ASP A 43 15.25 3.79 -0.46
N TRP A 44 14.46 2.74 -0.62
CA TRP A 44 14.23 1.70 0.38
C TRP A 44 15.00 0.41 0.06
N SER A 45 15.97 0.50 -0.86
CA SER A 45 16.76 -0.61 -1.37
C SER A 45 17.60 -1.32 -0.31
N ALA A 46 17.96 -0.61 0.75
CA ALA A 46 18.76 -1.14 1.86
C ALA A 46 17.95 -1.83 2.96
N PHE A 47 16.61 -1.73 2.93
CA PHE A 47 15.77 -2.37 3.93
C PHE A 47 15.49 -3.82 3.54
N GLU A 48 15.59 -4.73 4.51
CA GLU A 48 15.28 -6.13 4.30
C GLU A 48 14.29 -6.65 5.35
N CYS A 49 13.32 -7.45 4.91
CA CYS A 49 12.66 -8.38 5.83
C CYS A 49 13.63 -9.55 6.05
N SER A 50 14.11 -9.76 7.28
CA SER A 50 14.56 -11.12 7.62
C SER A 50 13.37 -12.07 7.44
N PRO A 51 13.40 -13.04 6.51
CA PRO A 51 12.25 -13.90 6.32
C PRO A 51 12.08 -14.78 7.56
N PRO A 52 10.88 -14.86 8.17
CA PRO A 52 10.61 -15.92 9.13
C PRO A 52 10.69 -17.28 8.40
N PRO A 53 11.06 -18.38 9.08
CA PRO A 53 11.29 -19.68 8.44
C PRO A 53 10.14 -20.23 7.59
N PHE A 54 8.88 -19.82 7.82
CA PHE A 54 7.75 -20.13 6.95
C PHE A 54 6.67 -19.05 7.11
N PRO A 55 5.99 -18.62 6.03
CA PRO A 55 4.78 -17.80 6.14
C PRO A 55 3.59 -18.66 6.61
N PRO A 56 2.74 -18.19 7.54
CA PRO A 56 1.46 -18.84 7.79
C PRO A 56 0.56 -18.68 6.56
N LEU A 57 0.03 -19.80 6.05
CA LEU A 57 -1.03 -19.82 5.05
C LEU A 57 -2.28 -19.19 5.66
N ARG A 58 -2.56 -17.92 5.34
CA ARG A 58 -3.79 -17.27 5.76
C ARG A 58 -4.92 -17.72 4.81
N PRO A 59 -6.03 -18.28 5.30
CA PRO A 59 -7.14 -18.67 4.45
C PRO A 59 -7.71 -17.44 3.72
N PRO A 60 -8.23 -17.58 2.49
CA PRO A 60 -8.90 -16.49 1.81
C PRO A 60 -10.12 -16.05 2.64
N SER A 61 -10.05 -14.85 3.22
CA SER A 61 -11.22 -14.22 3.85
C SER A 61 -12.20 -13.78 2.77
N PRO A 62 -13.51 -14.00 2.94
CA PRO A 62 -14.55 -13.58 2.00
C PRO A 62 -14.88 -12.08 2.13
N SER A 63 -13.86 -11.25 2.38
CA SER A 63 -14.04 -9.79 2.48
C SER A 63 -14.39 -9.21 1.10
N PRO A 64 -15.20 -8.14 1.04
CA PRO A 64 -15.51 -7.47 -0.22
C PRO A 64 -14.22 -7.05 -0.93
N PRO A 65 -14.12 -7.22 -2.27
CA PRO A 65 -12.95 -6.76 -2.99
C PRO A 65 -12.93 -5.21 -3.01
N GLY A 66 -11.88 -4.61 -2.46
CA GLY A 66 -11.63 -3.18 -2.51
C GLY A 66 -11.23 -2.75 -3.91
N ILE A 67 -12.20 -2.47 -4.79
CA ILE A 67 -11.94 -2.08 -6.18
C ILE A 67 -12.04 -0.56 -6.32
N PHE A 68 -10.95 0.08 -6.75
CA PHE A 68 -10.88 1.52 -6.90
C PHE A 68 -10.66 1.92 -8.36
N THR A 69 -11.65 2.61 -8.92
CA THR A 69 -11.62 3.07 -10.32
C THR A 69 -11.20 4.53 -10.47
N ASN A 70 -11.06 5.26 -9.36
CA ASN A 70 -10.65 6.65 -9.32
C ASN A 70 -9.93 7.00 -8.00
N ASN A 71 -9.12 8.06 -8.05
CA ASN A 71 -8.32 8.54 -6.93
C ASN A 71 -9.15 8.96 -5.70
N ALA A 72 -10.32 9.56 -5.89
CA ALA A 72 -11.15 10.02 -4.77
C ALA A 72 -11.64 8.85 -3.92
N ALA A 73 -12.08 7.77 -4.55
CA ALA A 73 -12.51 6.56 -3.85
C ALA A 73 -11.35 5.88 -3.12
N LEU A 74 -10.18 5.77 -3.78
CA LEU A 74 -8.98 5.19 -3.16
C LEU A 74 -8.53 6.05 -1.96
N LYS A 75 -8.52 7.37 -2.11
CA LYS A 75 -8.13 8.30 -1.03
C LYS A 75 -9.08 8.23 0.15
N ALA A 76 -10.39 8.19 -0.08
CA ALA A 76 -11.37 8.02 0.98
C ALA A 76 -11.17 6.70 1.77
N ALA A 77 -10.85 5.61 1.07
CA ALA A 77 -10.56 4.34 1.73
C ALA A 77 -9.24 4.38 2.51
N ALA A 78 -8.20 5.02 1.97
CA ALA A 78 -6.94 5.22 2.68
C ALA A 78 -7.12 6.10 3.93
N ASP A 79 -7.90 7.18 3.84
CA ASP A 79 -8.22 8.03 4.99
C ASP A 79 -9.01 7.27 6.07
N ALA A 80 -9.97 6.45 5.66
CA ALA A 80 -10.68 5.55 6.57
C ALA A 80 -9.72 4.56 7.24
N TYR A 81 -8.77 3.99 6.50
CA TYR A 81 -7.76 3.08 7.04
C TYR A 81 -6.84 3.77 8.05
N CYS A 82 -6.46 5.02 7.79
CA CYS A 82 -5.65 5.83 8.70
C CYS A 82 -6.37 6.16 10.01
N ALA A 83 -7.69 6.36 9.95
CA ALA A 83 -8.51 6.60 11.14
C ALA A 83 -8.80 5.30 11.91
N ASP A 84 -9.14 4.23 11.21
CA ASP A 84 -9.45 2.91 11.76
C ASP A 84 -9.18 1.80 10.73
N ALA A 85 -8.01 1.18 10.84
CA ALA A 85 -7.61 0.09 9.96
C ALA A 85 -8.60 -1.09 9.99
N SER A 86 -9.14 -1.43 11.18
CA SER A 86 -10.07 -2.57 11.31
C SER A 86 -11.41 -2.27 10.66
N GLY A 87 -11.95 -1.07 10.87
CA GLY A 87 -13.19 -0.61 10.22
C GLY A 87 -13.04 -0.47 8.71
N ALA A 88 -11.89 0.01 8.23
CA ALA A 88 -11.60 0.09 6.81
C ALA A 88 -11.49 -1.29 6.17
N GLU A 89 -10.82 -2.26 6.81
CA GLU A 89 -10.75 -3.63 6.31
C GLU A 89 -12.11 -4.32 6.28
N ALA A 90 -13.00 -4.02 7.23
CA ALA A 90 -14.37 -4.51 7.20
C ALA A 90 -15.19 -3.92 6.04
N THR A 91 -14.88 -2.69 5.63
CA THR A 91 -15.63 -1.94 4.61
C THR A 91 -15.11 -2.17 3.19
N TYR A 92 -13.78 -2.13 3.02
CA TYR A 92 -13.08 -2.15 1.73
C TYR A 92 -12.29 -3.44 1.51
N GLY A 93 -12.30 -4.35 2.48
CA GLY A 93 -11.47 -5.54 2.47
C GLY A 93 -10.01 -5.26 2.85
N PRO A 94 -9.19 -6.32 2.98
CA PRO A 94 -7.78 -6.23 3.33
C PRO A 94 -7.03 -5.30 2.38
N ILE A 95 -6.25 -4.38 2.92
CA ILE A 95 -5.52 -3.39 2.12
C ILE A 95 -4.60 -4.02 1.08
N ALA A 96 -3.96 -5.15 1.41
CA ALA A 96 -3.12 -5.92 0.50
C ALA A 96 -3.84 -6.38 -0.78
N HIS A 97 -5.17 -6.47 -0.74
CA HIS A 97 -6.00 -6.97 -1.84
C HIS A 97 -6.75 -5.87 -2.59
N TRP A 98 -6.48 -4.59 -2.30
CA TRP A 98 -7.11 -3.50 -3.03
C TRP A 98 -6.68 -3.51 -4.51
N ASP A 99 -7.66 -3.52 -5.40
CA ASP A 99 -7.47 -3.38 -6.84
C ASP A 99 -7.37 -1.89 -7.20
N VAL A 100 -6.14 -1.49 -7.50
CA VAL A 100 -5.73 -0.14 -7.89
C VAL A 100 -5.24 -0.10 -9.35
N SER A 101 -5.52 -1.13 -10.16
CA SER A 101 -5.03 -1.28 -11.55
C SER A 101 -5.49 -0.19 -12.53
N ARG A 102 -6.43 0.65 -12.11
CA ARG A 102 -6.95 1.80 -12.87
C ARG A 102 -6.42 3.15 -12.38
N ILE A 103 -5.69 3.16 -11.29
CA ILE A 103 -5.20 4.37 -10.63
C ILE A 103 -3.88 4.80 -11.30
N THR A 104 -3.75 6.10 -11.55
CA THR A 104 -2.56 6.69 -12.19
C THR A 104 -1.76 7.59 -11.25
N SER A 105 -2.37 8.09 -10.16
CA SER A 105 -1.68 8.86 -9.12
C SER A 105 -1.89 8.23 -7.75
N MET A 106 -0.85 8.19 -6.93
CA MET A 106 -0.89 7.81 -5.52
C MET A 106 -0.25 8.89 -4.65
N ASP A 107 -0.19 10.12 -5.16
CA ASP A 107 0.33 11.27 -4.43
C ASP A 107 -0.39 11.44 -3.09
N TYR A 108 0.41 11.60 -2.03
CA TYR A 108 -0.07 11.84 -0.67
C TYR A 108 -1.13 10.86 -0.14
N LEU A 109 -1.22 9.63 -0.69
CA LEU A 109 -2.30 8.70 -0.37
C LEU A 109 -2.39 8.40 1.13
N PHE A 110 -1.26 8.13 1.77
CA PHE A 110 -1.11 7.90 3.22
C PHE A 110 -0.39 9.07 3.93
N TYR A 111 -0.50 10.28 3.38
CA TYR A 111 0.12 11.46 3.99
C TYR A 111 -0.37 11.69 5.42
N GLY A 112 0.56 11.84 6.36
CA GLY A 112 0.27 12.06 7.78
C GLY A 112 -0.32 10.85 8.50
N CYS A 113 -0.38 9.68 7.85
CA CYS A 113 -0.92 8.45 8.42
C CYS A 113 0.11 7.77 9.33
N SER A 114 0.39 8.35 10.49
CA SER A 114 1.52 7.96 11.35
C SER A 114 1.45 6.52 11.87
N SER A 115 0.26 5.90 11.91
CA SER A 115 0.04 4.52 12.32
C SER A 115 0.13 3.50 11.16
N PHE A 116 0.33 3.96 9.92
CA PHE A 116 0.31 3.09 8.75
C PHE A 116 1.45 2.07 8.78
N ASN A 117 1.09 0.79 8.67
CA ASN A 117 2.03 -0.33 8.51
C ASN A 117 1.43 -1.44 7.63
N GLY A 118 0.71 -1.06 6.58
CA GLY A 118 0.10 -2.01 5.64
C GLY A 118 1.14 -2.75 4.79
N ASP A 119 0.86 -4.00 4.46
CA ASP A 119 1.58 -4.80 3.45
C ASP A 119 0.87 -4.60 2.10
N LEU A 120 1.56 -4.02 1.11
CA LEU A 120 0.98 -3.56 -0.16
C LEU A 120 1.54 -4.27 -1.40
#